data_AF-I4VQA3-F1
#
_entry.id   AF-I4VQA3-F1
#
_cell.length_a   1.000
_cell.length_b   1.000
_cell.length_c   1.000
_cell.angle_alpha   90.00
_cell.angle_beta   90.00
_cell.angle_gamma   90.00
#
_symmetry.space_group_name_H-M   'P 1'
#
loop_
_entity.id
_entity.type
_entity.pdbx_description
1 polymer ?
#
loop_
_entity_poly.entity_id
_entity_poly.type
_entity_poly.pdbx_seq_one_letter_code
_entity_poly.pdbx_strand_id
1 'polypeptide(L)'
;MSYSPTPRERRIAAILLLLAALALAYFLLLHWWWVAPLRQIDARMDELQQTHASYAAAIADQPRLERRLAALGAGQAASSAFLPESDTNTAAAGLMQRVVDAVAAQAANQRCVVSQKMPISDPPAARGEPYRKAAARISLSCAIEPLAAVLHALEQGTPYLFVDELNIYRNPVAVQQDRAAPLEVQFTVSGYLRPARAAAQVQP
;
A
#
# COMPACT_ATOMS: atom_id res chain seq x y z
N MET A 1 -74.23 -1.46 56.13
CA MET A 1 -73.59 -1.89 57.39
C MET A 1 -72.17 -1.37 57.41
N SER A 2 -71.96 -0.21 58.02
CA SER A 2 -70.65 0.41 58.22
C SER A 2 -69.96 -0.29 59.39
N TYR A 3 -69.02 -1.18 59.09
CA TYR A 3 -68.16 -1.80 60.11
C TYR A 3 -67.27 -0.69 60.69
N SER A 4 -67.59 -0.20 61.90
CA SER A 4 -66.72 0.71 62.64
C SER A 4 -65.72 -0.12 63.43
N PRO A 5 -64.46 -0.24 62.98
CA PRO A 5 -63.47 -1.09 63.63
C PRO A 5 -63.19 -0.60 65.05
N THR A 6 -63.09 -1.54 65.98
CA THR A 6 -62.73 -1.24 67.38
C THR A 6 -61.35 -0.58 67.44
N PRO A 7 -61.03 0.25 68.45
CA PRO A 7 -59.76 0.96 68.52
C PRO A 7 -58.53 0.03 68.52
N ARG A 8 -58.68 -1.24 68.93
CA ARG A 8 -57.63 -2.27 68.85
C ARG A 8 -57.45 -2.80 67.42
N GLU A 9 -58.54 -3.08 66.71
CA GLU A 9 -58.49 -3.51 65.31
C GLU A 9 -57.91 -2.43 64.40
N ARG A 10 -58.23 -1.16 64.64
CA ARG A 10 -57.60 -0.03 63.91
C ARG A 10 -56.10 0.04 64.13
N ARG A 11 -55.62 -0.24 65.35
CA ARG A 11 -54.18 -0.25 65.66
C ARG A 11 -53.48 -1.44 65.00
N ILE A 12 -54.08 -2.63 65.03
CA ILE A 12 -53.53 -3.82 64.38
C ILE A 12 -53.51 -3.63 62.85
N ALA A 13 -54.59 -3.12 62.27
CA ALA A 13 -54.66 -2.79 60.85
C ALA A 13 -53.61 -1.75 60.46
N ALA A 14 -53.43 -0.70 61.26
CA ALA A 14 -52.40 0.31 61.02
C ALA A 14 -50.98 -0.26 61.10
N ILE A 15 -50.70 -1.16 62.05
CA ILE A 15 -49.39 -1.82 62.19
C ILE A 15 -49.13 -2.76 61.02
N LEU A 16 -50.12 -3.55 60.60
CA LEU A 16 -50.00 -4.44 59.44
C LEU A 16 -49.78 -3.65 58.15
N LEU A 17 -50.48 -2.53 57.98
CA LEU A 17 -50.32 -1.67 56.81
C LEU A 17 -48.94 -1.00 56.80
N LEU A 18 -48.45 -0.58 57.97
CA LEU A 18 -47.09 -0.03 58.11
C LEU A 18 -46.01 -1.08 57.83
N LEU A 19 -46.18 -2.32 58.30
CA LEU A 19 -45.29 -3.44 57.99
C LEU A 19 -45.31 -3.78 56.50
N ALA A 20 -46.48 -3.82 55.87
CA ALA A 20 -46.61 -4.05 54.44
C ALA A 20 -45.93 -2.93 53.64
N ALA A 21 -46.10 -1.67 54.04
CA ALA A 21 -45.45 -0.53 53.41
C ALA A 21 -43.92 -0.59 53.55
N LEU A 22 -43.40 -0.97 54.72
CA LEU A 22 -41.97 -1.17 54.94
C LEU A 22 -41.41 -2.33 54.11
N ALA A 23 -42.13 -3.45 54.02
CA ALA A 23 -41.73 -4.58 53.19
C ALA A 23 -41.70 -4.21 51.70
N LEU A 24 -42.69 -3.44 51.24
CA LEU A 24 -42.77 -2.96 49.86
C LEU A 24 -41.64 -1.98 49.54
N ALA A 25 -41.35 -1.04 50.46
CA ALA A 25 -40.23 -0.11 50.34
C ALA A 25 -38.89 -0.85 50.30
N TYR A 26 -38.69 -1.84 51.18
CA TYR A 26 -37.51 -2.69 51.19
C TYR A 26 -37.34 -3.45 49.87
N PHE A 27 -38.41 -4.09 49.36
CA PHE A 27 -38.38 -4.78 48.08
C PHE A 27 -38.08 -3.84 46.90
N LEU A 28 -38.66 -2.64 46.88
CA LEU A 28 -38.43 -1.67 45.80
C LEU A 28 -36.99 -1.15 45.81
N LEU A 29 -36.44 -0.79 46.97
CA LEU A 29 -35.05 -0.35 47.08
C LEU A 29 -34.08 -1.47 46.69
N LEU A 30 -34.31 -2.69 47.18
CA LEU A 30 -33.42 -3.83 46.90
C LEU A 30 -33.52 -4.28 45.43
N HIS A 31 -34.73 -4.31 44.86
CA HIS A 31 -34.95 -4.71 43.47
C HIS A 31 -34.40 -3.67 42.49
N TRP A 32 -34.55 -2.37 42.78
CA TRP A 32 -33.96 -1.31 41.95
C TRP A 32 -32.43 -1.35 42.01
N TRP A 33 -31.85 -1.63 43.19
CA TRP A 33 -30.40 -1.79 43.35
C TRP A 33 -29.85 -3.02 42.61
N TRP A 34 -30.64 -4.09 42.44
CA TRP A 34 -30.18 -5.32 41.79
C TRP A 34 -30.45 -5.39 40.27
N VAL A 35 -31.54 -4.81 39.78
CA VAL A 35 -31.93 -4.89 38.35
C VAL A 35 -31.21 -3.86 37.48
N ALA A 36 -30.88 -2.68 38.03
CA ALA A 36 -30.18 -1.63 37.29
C ALA A 36 -28.71 -1.98 36.91
N PRO A 37 -27.87 -2.56 37.80
CA PRO A 37 -26.49 -2.87 37.45
C PRO A 37 -26.36 -4.06 36.49
N LEU A 38 -27.30 -5.02 36.46
CA LEU A 38 -27.26 -6.12 35.50
C LEU A 38 -27.52 -5.63 34.05
N ARG A 39 -28.44 -4.67 33.84
CA ARG A 39 -28.71 -4.13 32.49
C ARG A 39 -27.56 -3.30 31.91
N GLN A 40 -26.64 -2.81 32.75
CA GLN A 40 -25.43 -2.10 32.28
C GLN A 40 -24.30 -3.06 31.87
N ILE A 41 -24.35 -4.34 32.27
CA ILE A 41 -23.35 -5.34 31.90
C ILE A 41 -23.67 -5.94 30.53
N ASP A 42 -24.95 -6.19 30.23
CA ASP A 42 -25.37 -6.74 28.93
C ASP A 42 -25.08 -5.78 27.76
N ALA A 43 -25.27 -4.48 27.97
CA ALA A 43 -25.01 -3.46 26.94
C ALA A 43 -23.53 -3.35 26.53
N ARG A 44 -22.59 -3.82 27.35
CA ARG A 44 -21.15 -3.83 27.01
C ARG A 44 -20.72 -5.09 26.26
N MET A 45 -21.50 -6.16 26.29
CA MET A 45 -21.15 -7.42 25.59
C MET A 45 -21.51 -7.34 24.10
N ASP A 46 -22.66 -6.75 23.74
CA ASP A 46 -23.11 -6.67 22.35
C ASP A 46 -22.23 -5.76 21.46
N GLU A 47 -21.69 -4.67 22.01
CA GLU A 47 -20.82 -3.73 21.27
C GLU A 47 -19.45 -4.33 20.95
N LEU A 48 -18.91 -5.16 21.86
CA LEU A 48 -17.67 -5.92 21.64
C LEU A 48 -17.87 -7.08 20.65
N GLN A 49 -19.03 -7.74 20.65
CA GLN A 49 -19.34 -8.83 19.71
C GLN A 49 -19.48 -8.33 18.26
N GLN A 50 -20.16 -7.19 18.04
CA GLN A 50 -20.35 -6.62 16.69
C GLN A 50 -19.04 -6.11 16.08
N THR A 51 -18.16 -5.56 16.91
CA THR A 51 -16.83 -5.12 16.49
C THR A 51 -15.94 -6.31 16.12
N HIS A 52 -15.98 -7.41 16.87
CA HIS A 52 -15.20 -8.62 16.54
C HIS A 52 -15.68 -9.31 15.24
N ALA A 53 -16.98 -9.28 14.94
CA ALA A 53 -17.52 -9.90 13.74
C ALA A 53 -17.05 -9.21 12.44
N SER A 54 -16.91 -7.87 12.45
CA SER A 54 -16.41 -7.13 11.29
C SER A 54 -14.91 -7.36 11.05
N TYR A 55 -14.10 -7.43 12.12
CA TYR A 55 -12.68 -7.76 12.01
C TYR A 55 -12.45 -9.23 11.59
N ALA A 56 -13.26 -10.18 12.07
CA ALA A 56 -13.17 -11.58 11.65
C ALA A 56 -13.51 -11.77 10.16
N ALA A 57 -14.50 -11.02 9.64
CA ALA A 57 -14.83 -11.01 8.22
C ALA A 57 -13.70 -10.41 7.37
N ALA A 58 -13.04 -9.34 7.83
CA ALA A 58 -11.89 -8.75 7.15
C ALA A 58 -10.64 -9.68 7.13
N ILE A 59 -10.44 -10.49 8.18
CA ILE A 59 -9.34 -11.46 8.27
C ILE A 59 -9.60 -12.70 7.40
N ALA A 60 -10.85 -13.12 7.22
CA ALA A 60 -11.21 -14.26 6.37
C ALA A 60 -10.86 -14.05 4.88
N ASP A 61 -10.72 -12.80 4.42
CA ASP A 61 -10.34 -12.45 3.04
C ASP A 61 -8.83 -12.40 2.79
N GLN A 62 -8.01 -12.36 3.84
CA GLN A 62 -6.55 -12.35 3.74
C GLN A 62 -5.96 -13.55 2.96
N PRO A 63 -6.34 -14.82 3.22
CA PRO A 63 -5.77 -15.97 2.50
C PRO A 63 -6.20 -16.03 1.03
N ARG A 64 -7.28 -15.34 0.64
CA ARG A 64 -7.72 -15.26 -0.76
C ARG A 64 -6.90 -14.23 -1.53
N LEU A 65 -6.53 -13.13 -0.88
CA LEU A 65 -5.64 -12.12 -1.44
C LEU A 65 -4.21 -12.65 -1.55
N GLU A 66 -3.71 -13.35 -0.53
CA GLU A 66 -2.40 -14.03 -0.56
C GLU A 66 -2.32 -15.07 -1.69
N ARG A 67 -3.37 -15.87 -1.91
CA ARG A 67 -3.43 -16.82 -3.03
C ARG A 67 -3.44 -16.13 -4.39
N ARG A 68 -4.11 -14.99 -4.53
CA ARG A 68 -4.10 -14.18 -5.76
C ARG A 68 -2.74 -13.53 -5.99
N LEU A 69 -2.09 -13.01 -4.94
CA LEU A 69 -0.74 -12.47 -5.00
C LEU A 69 0.30 -13.55 -5.31
N ALA A 70 0.16 -14.75 -4.74
CA ALA A 70 1.03 -15.89 -5.06
C ALA A 70 0.83 -16.37 -6.51
N ALA A 71 -0.42 -16.46 -6.97
CA ALA A 71 -0.73 -16.87 -8.35
C ALA A 71 -0.26 -15.84 -9.39
N LEU A 72 -0.38 -14.55 -9.11
CA LEU A 72 0.05 -13.47 -10.01
C LEU A 72 1.56 -13.18 -9.92
N GLY A 73 2.14 -13.28 -8.72
CA GLY A 73 3.54 -12.96 -8.43
C GLY A 73 4.54 -14.05 -8.84
N ALA A 74 4.17 -15.33 -8.68
CA ALA A 74 5.13 -16.43 -8.83
C ALA A 74 5.50 -16.75 -10.30
N GLY A 75 4.63 -16.46 -11.26
CA GLY A 75 4.82 -16.87 -12.66
C GLY A 75 5.17 -15.73 -13.62
N GLN A 76 4.35 -14.67 -13.61
CA GLN A 76 4.36 -13.68 -14.68
C GLN A 76 5.18 -12.45 -14.31
N ALA A 77 4.94 -11.86 -13.14
CA ALA A 77 5.71 -10.75 -12.61
C ALA A 77 7.20 -11.11 -12.45
N ALA A 78 7.51 -12.33 -11.98
CA ALA A 78 8.89 -12.79 -11.85
C ALA A 78 9.60 -13.04 -13.19
N SER A 79 8.87 -13.23 -14.30
CA SER A 79 9.49 -13.50 -15.62
C SER A 79 9.70 -12.24 -16.45
N SER A 80 8.72 -11.32 -16.39
CA SER A 80 8.73 -10.07 -17.15
C SER A 80 9.39 -8.90 -16.40
N ALA A 81 9.61 -9.01 -15.09
CA ALA A 81 10.32 -7.97 -14.32
C ALA A 81 11.80 -7.86 -14.65
N PHE A 82 12.46 -8.97 -15.01
CA PHE A 82 13.91 -8.99 -15.24
C PHE A 82 14.27 -8.73 -16.70
N LEU A 83 15.45 -8.14 -16.88
CA LEU A 83 16.08 -8.00 -18.17
C LEU A 83 16.27 -9.38 -18.84
N PRO A 84 15.97 -9.51 -20.15
CA PRO A 84 16.08 -10.78 -20.87
C PRO A 84 17.52 -11.20 -21.13
N GLU A 85 18.48 -10.27 -21.06
CA GLU A 85 19.89 -10.52 -21.34
C GLU A 85 20.56 -11.33 -20.21
N SER A 86 21.61 -12.09 -20.56
CA SER A 86 22.32 -12.97 -19.62
C SER A 86 23.49 -12.29 -18.89
N ASP A 87 24.06 -11.23 -19.49
CA ASP A 87 25.23 -10.51 -18.99
C ASP A 87 24.94 -9.02 -18.80
N THR A 88 25.67 -8.38 -17.88
CA THR A 88 25.46 -6.99 -17.46
C THR A 88 25.73 -5.98 -18.58
N ASN A 89 26.72 -6.22 -19.44
CA ASN A 89 27.15 -5.25 -20.46
C ASN A 89 26.18 -5.23 -21.65
N THR A 90 25.75 -6.39 -22.11
CA THR A 90 24.71 -6.58 -23.13
C THR A 90 23.37 -6.08 -22.61
N ALA A 91 23.06 -6.32 -21.33
CA ALA A 91 21.88 -5.74 -20.68
C ALA A 91 21.92 -4.20 -20.68
N ALA A 92 23.06 -3.60 -20.32
CA ALA A 92 23.21 -2.14 -20.37
C ALA A 92 23.05 -1.58 -21.79
N ALA A 93 23.53 -2.29 -22.81
CA ALA A 93 23.30 -1.96 -24.21
C ALA A 93 21.81 -2.04 -24.60
N GLY A 94 21.12 -3.10 -24.16
CA GLY A 94 19.68 -3.27 -24.34
C GLY A 94 18.87 -2.15 -23.67
N LEU A 95 19.26 -1.73 -22.47
CA LEU A 95 18.66 -0.58 -21.78
C LEU A 95 18.79 0.71 -22.58
N MET A 96 19.98 1.01 -23.10
CA MET A 96 20.21 2.18 -23.95
C MET A 96 19.29 2.16 -25.18
N GLN A 97 19.13 1.00 -25.83
CA GLN A 97 18.26 0.88 -26.99
C GLN A 97 16.79 1.10 -26.63
N ARG A 98 16.29 0.51 -25.53
CA ARG A 98 14.90 0.70 -25.07
C ARG A 98 14.58 2.16 -24.79
N VAL A 99 15.51 2.90 -24.18
CA VAL A 99 15.32 4.34 -23.94
C VAL A 99 15.27 5.11 -25.26
N VAL A 100 16.15 4.78 -26.21
CA VAL A 100 16.11 5.39 -27.55
C VAL A 100 14.78 5.09 -28.25
N ASP A 101 14.27 3.88 -28.17
CA ASP A 101 12.99 3.49 -28.76
C ASP A 101 11.81 4.22 -28.09
N ALA A 102 11.84 4.35 -26.76
CA ALA A 102 10.84 5.11 -26.00
C ALA A 102 10.85 6.60 -26.37
N VAL A 103 12.04 7.20 -26.55
CA VAL A 103 12.18 8.58 -27.01
C VAL A 103 11.71 8.72 -28.46
N ALA A 104 12.06 7.77 -29.34
CA ALA A 104 11.66 7.78 -30.74
C ALA A 104 10.13 7.70 -30.90
N ALA A 105 9.44 6.95 -30.03
CA ALA A 105 7.98 6.91 -30.01
C ALA A 105 7.34 8.28 -29.69
N GLN A 106 8.04 9.14 -28.96
CA GLN A 106 7.59 10.50 -28.60
C GLN A 106 8.16 11.59 -29.54
N ALA A 107 9.02 11.21 -30.49
CA ALA A 107 9.76 12.13 -31.35
C ALA A 107 8.92 12.75 -32.48
N ALA A 108 7.63 12.41 -32.60
CA ALA A 108 6.72 12.96 -33.63
C ALA A 108 6.67 14.50 -33.63
N ASN A 109 6.98 15.14 -32.49
CA ASN A 109 7.03 16.60 -32.37
C ASN A 109 8.43 17.21 -32.50
N GLN A 110 9.47 16.42 -32.81
CA GLN A 110 10.90 16.84 -32.90
C GLN A 110 11.47 17.56 -31.66
N ARG A 111 10.77 17.52 -30.52
CA ARG A 111 11.19 18.22 -29.29
C ARG A 111 11.90 17.30 -28.31
N CYS A 112 12.46 16.17 -28.74
CA CYS A 112 13.17 15.27 -27.85
C CYS A 112 14.28 14.50 -28.58
N VAL A 113 15.53 14.70 -28.16
CA VAL A 113 16.71 14.11 -28.79
C VAL A 113 17.63 13.53 -27.71
N VAL A 114 18.10 12.30 -27.91
CA VAL A 114 19.11 11.69 -27.04
C VAL A 114 20.48 12.25 -27.41
N SER A 115 21.13 12.94 -26.48
CA SER A 115 22.45 13.55 -26.68
C SER A 115 23.59 12.61 -26.30
N GLN A 116 23.42 11.79 -25.26
CA GLN A 116 24.45 10.86 -24.80
C GLN A 116 23.81 9.56 -24.27
N LYS A 117 24.47 8.45 -24.56
CA LYS A 117 24.15 7.12 -24.00
C LYS A 117 25.45 6.47 -23.56
N MET A 118 25.54 6.09 -22.29
CA MET A 118 26.75 5.51 -21.71
C MET A 118 26.39 4.34 -20.78
N PRO A 119 26.91 3.13 -21.04
CA PRO A 119 26.71 2.02 -20.12
C PRO A 119 27.52 2.25 -18.84
N ILE A 120 26.98 1.78 -17.70
CA ILE A 120 27.70 1.76 -16.42
C ILE A 120 28.17 0.32 -16.20
N SER A 121 29.48 0.11 -16.28
CA SER A 121 30.10 -1.18 -15.97
C SER A 121 30.01 -1.44 -14.47
N ASP A 122 29.65 -2.66 -14.08
CA ASP A 122 29.59 -3.14 -12.69
C ASP A 122 28.89 -2.15 -11.73
N PRO A 123 27.60 -1.82 -11.97
CA PRO A 123 26.88 -0.93 -11.07
C PRO A 123 26.81 -1.56 -9.66
N PRO A 124 26.95 -0.75 -8.60
CA PRO A 124 26.97 -1.25 -7.24
C PRO A 124 25.64 -1.95 -6.92
N ALA A 125 25.72 -3.22 -6.52
CA ALA A 125 24.58 -3.93 -5.95
C ALA A 125 24.30 -3.39 -4.54
N ALA A 126 23.03 -3.22 -4.16
CA ALA A 126 22.74 -2.83 -2.79
C ALA A 126 23.16 -3.96 -1.84
N ARG A 127 23.65 -3.60 -0.64
CA ARG A 127 24.11 -4.56 0.36
C ARG A 127 22.97 -5.54 0.69
N GLY A 128 23.15 -6.82 0.33
CA GLY A 128 22.17 -7.89 0.57
C GLY A 128 21.33 -8.30 -0.65
N GLU A 129 21.52 -7.69 -1.83
CA GLU A 129 20.82 -8.08 -3.05
C GLU A 129 21.58 -9.18 -3.81
N PRO A 130 21.00 -10.38 -4.02
CA PRO A 130 21.64 -11.47 -4.77
C PRO A 130 21.58 -11.29 -6.30
N TYR A 131 20.99 -10.20 -6.78
CA TYR A 131 20.71 -9.97 -8.19
C TYR A 131 21.81 -9.13 -8.84
N ARG A 132 22.17 -9.49 -10.08
CA ARG A 132 23.05 -8.64 -10.89
C ARG A 132 22.24 -7.47 -11.43
N LYS A 133 22.80 -6.27 -11.35
CA LYS A 133 22.20 -5.03 -11.85
C LYS A 133 22.91 -4.61 -13.13
N ALA A 134 22.16 -4.11 -14.11
CA ALA A 134 22.70 -3.36 -15.24
C ALA A 134 22.18 -1.93 -15.19
N ALA A 135 23.01 -0.98 -15.59
CA ALA A 135 22.64 0.42 -15.60
C ALA A 135 23.25 1.15 -16.81
N ALA A 136 22.57 2.19 -17.26
CA ALA A 136 23.05 3.08 -18.30
C ALA A 136 22.67 4.53 -17.96
N ARG A 137 23.61 5.44 -18.18
CA ARG A 137 23.36 6.88 -18.06
C ARG A 137 22.91 7.43 -19.40
N ILE A 138 21.81 8.16 -19.38
CA ILE A 138 21.21 8.78 -20.56
C ILE A 138 21.16 10.28 -20.35
N SER A 139 21.62 11.02 -21.36
CA SER A 139 21.43 12.46 -21.46
C SER A 139 20.53 12.74 -22.66
N LEU A 140 19.49 13.55 -22.47
CA LEU A 140 18.56 13.94 -23.53
C LEU A 140 18.19 15.42 -23.43
N SER A 141 17.88 16.02 -24.58
CA SER A 141 17.42 17.39 -24.73
C SER A 141 15.97 17.37 -25.18
N CYS A 142 15.04 17.69 -24.28
CA CYS A 142 13.61 17.53 -24.55
C CYS A 142 12.74 18.67 -23.98
N ALA A 143 11.57 18.90 -24.58
CA ALA A 143 10.51 19.69 -23.96
C ALA A 143 9.84 18.91 -22.81
N ILE A 144 9.07 19.61 -21.96
CA ILE A 144 8.49 19.02 -20.76
C ILE A 144 7.40 17.98 -21.06
N GLU A 145 6.54 18.21 -22.05
CA GLU A 145 5.49 17.23 -22.40
C GLU A 145 6.04 15.89 -22.91
N PRO A 146 6.95 15.85 -23.92
CA PRO A 146 7.51 14.58 -24.36
C PRO A 146 8.37 13.92 -23.29
N LEU A 147 9.03 14.69 -22.41
CA LEU A 147 9.78 14.12 -21.29
C LEU A 147 8.87 13.32 -20.35
N ALA A 148 7.71 13.89 -19.97
CA ALA A 148 6.75 13.19 -19.13
C ALA A 148 6.25 11.90 -19.79
N ALA A 149 5.97 11.95 -21.09
CA ALA A 149 5.54 10.77 -21.85
C ALA A 149 6.63 9.69 -21.93
N VAL A 150 7.91 10.07 -22.10
CA VAL A 150 9.04 9.13 -22.10
C VAL A 150 9.20 8.47 -20.73
N LEU A 151 9.21 9.26 -19.65
CA LEU A 151 9.35 8.71 -18.29
C LEU A 151 8.20 7.77 -17.95
N HIS A 152 6.98 8.13 -18.33
CA HIS A 152 5.80 7.28 -18.15
C HIS A 152 5.89 5.97 -18.93
N ALA A 153 6.35 6.02 -20.18
CA ALA A 153 6.53 4.82 -21.00
C ALA A 153 7.61 3.89 -20.42
N LEU A 154 8.67 4.44 -19.81
CA LEU A 154 9.71 3.67 -19.13
C LEU A 154 9.21 3.05 -17.82
N GLU A 155 8.35 3.76 -17.07
CA GLU A 155 7.74 3.27 -15.82
C GLU A 155 6.74 2.13 -16.08
N GLN A 156 5.92 2.26 -17.12
CA GLN A 156 4.90 1.26 -17.48
C GLN A 156 5.44 0.09 -18.30
N GLY A 157 6.67 0.23 -18.81
CA GLY A 157 7.30 -0.77 -19.65
C GLY A 157 7.63 -2.06 -18.91
N THR A 158 7.64 -3.16 -19.66
CA THR A 158 8.33 -4.39 -19.24
C THR A 158 9.60 -4.52 -20.08
N PRO A 159 10.77 -4.80 -19.48
CA PRO A 159 11.00 -5.18 -18.09
C PRO A 159 10.97 -4.02 -17.08
N TYR A 160 10.91 -4.31 -15.77
CA TYR A 160 10.88 -3.26 -14.75
C TYR A 160 12.21 -2.52 -14.71
N LEU A 161 12.14 -1.22 -15.00
CA LEU A 161 13.27 -0.30 -15.01
C LEU A 161 13.11 0.72 -13.89
N PHE A 162 14.23 1.09 -13.28
CA PHE A 162 14.32 2.14 -12.28
C PHE A 162 15.02 3.35 -12.90
N VAL A 163 14.45 4.52 -12.65
CA VAL A 163 15.05 5.80 -13.04
C VAL A 163 15.67 6.41 -11.78
N ASP A 164 16.98 6.39 -11.74
CA ASP A 164 17.81 6.92 -10.66
C ASP A 164 18.48 8.23 -11.11
N GLU A 165 18.89 9.08 -10.17
CA GLU A 165 19.71 10.27 -10.43
C GLU A 165 19.13 11.24 -11.48
N LEU A 166 17.80 11.42 -11.53
CA LEU A 166 17.15 12.33 -12.47
C LEU A 166 17.48 13.80 -12.17
N ASN A 167 18.20 14.42 -13.09
CA ASN A 167 18.55 15.83 -13.09
C ASN A 167 17.92 16.51 -14.30
N ILE A 168 17.17 17.58 -14.07
CA ILE A 168 16.54 18.38 -15.11
C ILE A 168 17.00 19.81 -14.93
N TYR A 169 17.63 20.38 -15.95
CA TYR A 169 18.02 21.78 -15.95
C TYR A 169 17.73 22.43 -17.29
N ARG A 170 17.70 23.76 -17.27
CA ARG A 170 17.51 24.57 -18.46
C ARG A 170 18.72 25.48 -18.59
N ASN A 171 19.39 25.44 -19.74
CA ASN A 171 20.57 26.27 -19.96
C ASN A 171 20.17 27.76 -20.02
N PRO A 172 20.61 28.62 -19.09
CA PRO A 172 20.19 30.02 -19.05
C PRO A 172 20.69 30.84 -20.24
N VAL A 173 21.79 30.42 -20.89
CA VAL A 173 22.30 31.05 -22.11
C VAL A 173 21.37 30.75 -23.29
N ALA A 174 20.92 29.50 -23.40
CA ALA A 174 19.97 29.08 -24.44
C ALA A 174 18.62 29.79 -24.27
N VAL A 175 18.15 29.99 -23.03
CA VAL A 175 16.88 30.70 -22.73
C VAL A 175 16.93 32.17 -23.12
N GLN A 176 18.09 32.82 -22.99
CA GLN A 176 18.26 34.20 -23.41
C GLN A 176 18.17 34.36 -24.92
N GLN A 177 18.57 33.33 -25.68
CA GLN A 177 18.48 33.31 -27.15
C GLN A 177 17.10 32.86 -27.64
N ASP A 178 16.53 31.86 -26.98
CA ASP A 178 15.20 31.32 -27.28
C ASP A 178 14.48 30.93 -25.98
N ARG A 179 13.37 31.61 -25.66
CA ARG A 179 12.55 31.30 -24.49
C ARG A 179 11.95 29.90 -24.54
N ALA A 180 11.88 29.29 -25.72
CA ALA A 180 11.41 27.92 -25.93
C ALA A 180 12.55 26.88 -25.97
N ALA A 181 13.77 27.24 -25.54
CA ALA A 181 14.91 26.32 -25.47
C ALA A 181 14.55 25.00 -24.76
N PRO A 182 15.06 23.85 -25.24
CA PRO A 182 14.76 22.55 -24.64
C PRO A 182 15.37 22.41 -23.23
N LEU A 183 14.81 21.50 -22.43
CA LEU A 183 15.40 21.09 -21.15
C LEU A 183 16.53 20.11 -21.42
N GLU A 184 17.62 20.23 -20.69
CA GLU A 184 18.63 19.19 -20.61
C GLU A 184 18.33 18.30 -19.41
N VAL A 185 18.22 17.01 -19.68
CA VAL A 185 17.83 15.99 -18.74
C VAL A 185 18.91 14.94 -18.72
N GLN A 186 19.31 14.54 -17.53
CA GLN A 186 20.23 13.45 -17.31
C GLN A 186 19.64 12.51 -16.27
N PHE A 187 19.63 11.22 -16.55
CA PHE A 187 19.20 10.21 -15.60
C PHE A 187 19.96 8.90 -15.82
N THR A 188 19.94 8.07 -14.79
CA THR A 188 20.47 6.71 -14.83
C THR A 188 19.30 5.75 -14.89
N VAL A 189 19.20 4.94 -15.94
CA VAL A 189 18.23 3.84 -16.01
C VAL A 189 18.91 2.57 -15.52
N SER A 190 18.23 1.82 -14.67
CA SER A 190 18.75 0.55 -14.17
C SER A 190 17.72 -0.55 -14.13
N GLY A 191 18.17 -1.79 -14.23
CA GLY A 191 17.31 -2.97 -14.19
C GLY A 191 18.07 -4.19 -13.71
N TYR A 192 17.32 -5.20 -13.27
CA TYR A 192 17.89 -6.41 -12.70
C TYR A 192 17.90 -7.56 -13.70
N LEU A 193 18.97 -8.33 -13.69
CA LEU A 193 19.09 -9.57 -14.45
C LEU A 193 18.65 -10.75 -13.59
N ARG A 194 18.18 -11.80 -14.26
CA ARG A 194 17.90 -13.06 -13.57
C ARG A 194 19.20 -13.60 -12.97
N PRO A 195 19.14 -14.18 -11.76
CA PRO A 195 20.27 -14.93 -11.25
C PRO A 195 20.58 -16.02 -12.27
N ALA A 196 21.85 -16.13 -12.68
CA ALA A 196 22.27 -17.27 -13.48
C ALA A 196 21.89 -18.51 -12.65
N ARG A 197 21.03 -19.39 -13.20
CA ARG A 197 20.89 -20.74 -12.63
C ARG A 197 22.32 -21.25 -12.56
N ALA A 198 22.86 -21.39 -11.35
CA ALA A 198 24.08 -22.15 -11.14
C ALA A 198 23.79 -23.48 -11.85
N ALA A 199 24.49 -23.74 -12.95
CA ALA A 199 24.39 -25.02 -13.63
C ALA A 199 24.51 -26.04 -12.53
N ALA A 200 23.46 -26.85 -12.32
CA ALA A 200 23.50 -27.94 -11.37
C ALA A 200 24.72 -28.76 -11.77
N GLN A 201 25.82 -28.57 -11.03
CA GLN A 201 27.00 -29.38 -11.14
C GLN A 201 26.55 -30.72 -10.59
N VAL A 202 26.00 -31.54 -11.47
CA VAL A 202 25.92 -32.99 -11.32
C VAL A 202 27.38 -33.43 -11.28
N GLN A 203 27.92 -33.47 -10.07
CA GLN A 203 29.20 -34.07 -9.75
C GLN A 203 29.07 -35.57 -10.05
N PRO A 204 29.92 -36.15 -10.92
CA PRO A 204 29.99 -37.61 -11.09
C PRO A 204 30.59 -38.28 -9.85
#